data_AF-A0A7J3XFC1-F1
#
_entry.id   AF-A0A7J3XFC1-F1
#
_cell.length_a   1.000
_cell.length_b   1.000
_cell.length_c   1.000
_cell.angle_alpha   90.00
_cell.angle_beta   90.00
_cell.angle_gamma   90.00
#
_symmetry.space_group_name_H-M   'P 1'
#
loop_
_entity.id
_entity.type
_entity.pdbx_description
1 polymer ?
#
loop_
_entity_poly.entity_id
_entity_poly.type
_entity_poly.pdbx_seq_one_letter_code
_entity_poly.pdbx_strand_id
1 'polypeptide(L)' 'MLELVPGVEVVAELPVVYIRSHKAVVLADVHIGYEEEVSLRGGYIPRFQLRHSLKMLEEVFSQVRADRVVFAGDLKHLF' A
#
# COMPACT_ATOMS: atom_id res chain seq x y z
N MET A 1 -12.92 -7.68 9.54
CA MET A 1 -11.54 -8.17 9.34
C MET A 1 -11.58 -9.69 9.27
N LEU A 2 -10.78 -10.26 8.37
CA LEU A 2 -10.64 -11.71 8.22
C LEU A 2 -9.26 -12.12 8.71
N GLU A 3 -9.17 -13.04 9.67
CA GLU A 3 -7.90 -13.57 10.14
C GLU A 3 -7.46 -14.74 9.23
N LEU A 4 -6.26 -14.65 8.66
CA LEU A 4 -5.71 -15.66 7.74
C LEU A 4 -4.98 -16.76 8.51
N VAL A 5 -4.15 -16.33 9.45
CA VAL A 5 -3.42 -17.14 10.43
C VAL A 5 -3.38 -16.36 11.73
N PRO A 6 -3.14 -16.99 12.89
CA PRO A 6 -3.16 -16.30 14.18
C PRO A 6 -2.33 -15.01 14.18
N GLY A 7 -2.99 -13.87 14.38
CA GLY A 7 -2.38 -12.54 14.44
C GLY A 7 -2.09 -11.85 13.09
N VAL A 8 -2.50 -12.44 11.97
CA VAL A 8 -2.39 -11.85 10.62
C VAL A 8 -3.78 -11.69 10.02
N GLU A 9 -4.15 -10.44 9.76
CA GLU A 9 -5.54 -10.07 9.45
C GLU A 9 -5.62 -9.24 8.18
N VAL A 10 -6.61 -9.52 7.32
CA VAL A 10 -6.97 -8.64 6.20
C VAL A 10 -7.78 -7.47 6.72
N VAL A 11 -7.39 -6.26 6.31
CA VAL A 11 -8.06 -5.01 6.71
C VAL A 11 -9.14 -4.65 5.68
N ALA A 12 -10.40 -4.87 6.04
CA ALA A 12 -11.55 -4.63 5.16
C ALA A 12 -11.38 -5.31 3.78
N GLU A 13 -11.62 -4.58 2.70
CA GLU A 13 -11.40 -5.00 1.31
C GLU A 13 -10.10 -4.40 0.72
N LEU A 14 -9.20 -3.92 1.58
CA LEU A 14 -7.98 -3.23 1.17
C LEU A 14 -6.83 -4.21 0.92
N PRO A 15 -5.92 -3.92 -0.02
CA PRO A 15 -4.82 -4.80 -0.40
C PRO A 15 -3.65 -4.73 0.61
N VAL A 16 -3.95 -4.92 1.90
CA VAL A 16 -2.98 -4.89 2.99
C VAL A 16 -3.27 -6.00 4.01
N VAL A 17 -2.24 -6.39 4.75
CA VAL A 17 -2.40 -7.23 5.95
C VAL A 17 -1.91 -6.50 7.20
N TYR A 18 -2.61 -6.71 8.30
CA TYR A 18 -2.23 -6.22 9.62
C TYR A 18 -1.64 -7.35 10.45
N ILE A 19 -0.41 -7.15 10.95
CA ILE A 19 0.28 -8.08 11.84
C ILE A 19 0.16 -7.55 13.27
N ARG A 20 -0.73 -8.17 14.06
CA ARG A 20 -1.14 -7.71 15.39
C ARG A 20 0.03 -7.61 16.38
N SER A 21 0.91 -8.61 16.40
CA SER A 21 2.08 -8.67 17.30
C SER A 21 3.08 -7.53 17.07
N HIS A 22 3.12 -6.99 15.85
CA HIS A 22 4.02 -5.91 15.47
C HIS A 22 3.33 -4.56 15.30
N LYS A 23 1.99 -4.53 15.42
CA LYS A 23 1.15 -3.38 15.08
C LYS A 23 1.56 -2.79 13.72
N ALA A 24 1.76 -3.67 12.75
CA ALA A 24 2.32 -3.32 11.46
C ALA A 24 1.30 -3.56 10.35
N VAL A 25 1.12 -2.58 9.48
CA VAL A 25 0.44 -2.75 8.20
C VAL A 25 1.49 -3.12 7.16
N VAL A 26 1.23 -4.17 6.40
CA VAL A 26 2.12 -4.67 5.36
C VAL A 26 1.42 -4.58 4.01
N LEU A 27 2.12 -4.01 3.04
CA LEU A 27 1.71 -3.90 1.64
C LEU A 27 2.91 -4.12 0.72
N ALA A 28 2.67 -4.53 -0.52
CA ALA A 28 3.70 -4.79 -1.52
C ALA A 28 3.29 -4.18 -2.87
N ASP A 29 4.26 -4.09 -3.80
CA ASP A 29 4.03 -3.78 -5.22
C ASP A 29 3.25 -2.48 -5.47
N VAL A 30 3.61 -1.41 -4.76
CA VAL A 30 2.94 -0.10 -4.88
C VAL A 30 3.32 0.60 -6.20
N HIS A 31 4.55 0.39 -6.69
CA HIS A 31 5.06 0.90 -7.97
C HIS A 31 4.77 2.38 -8.25
N ILE A 32 5.05 3.24 -7.27
CA ILE A 32 4.90 4.69 -7.44
C ILE A 32 5.85 5.17 -8.55
N GLY A 33 5.32 5.92 -9.52
CA GLY A 33 6.11 6.57 -10.56
C GLY A 33 6.07 5.89 -11.92
N TYR A 34 5.27 4.83 -12.09
CA TYR A 34 5.02 4.23 -13.41
C TYR A 34 4.47 5.26 -14.42
N GLU A 35 3.58 6.13 -13.95
CA GLU A 35 2.99 7.22 -14.75
C GLU A 35 4.06 8.15 -15.37
N GLU A 36 5.13 8.40 -14.63
CA GLU A 36 6.25 9.22 -15.06
C GLU A 36 7.11 8.50 -16.09
N GLU A 37 7.36 7.21 -15.92
CA GLU A 37 8.07 6.40 -16.91
C GLU A 37 7.35 6.39 -18.26
N VAL A 38 6.02 6.18 -18.25
CA VAL A 38 5.22 6.23 -19.48
C VAL A 38 5.30 7.61 -20.12
N SER A 39 5.28 8.66 -19.31
CA SER A 39 5.43 10.05 -19.78
C SER A 39 6.78 10.29 -20.46
N LEU A 40 7.87 9.75 -19.91
CA LEU A 40 9.22 9.84 -20.50
C LEU A 40 9.34 9.09 -21.84
N ARG A 41 8.52 8.06 -22.07
CA ARG A 41 8.48 7.27 -23.31
C ARG A 41 7.52 7.84 -24.36
N GLY A 42 6.98 9.04 -24.14
CA GLY A 42 6.06 9.73 -25.07
C GLY A 42 4.59 9.32 -24.94
N GLY A 43 4.24 8.52 -23.93
CA GLY A 43 2.85 8.29 -23.54
C GLY A 43 2.35 9.37 -22.56
N TYR A 44 1.08 9.32 -22.17
CA TYR A 44 0.55 10.17 -21.10
C TYR A 44 -0.40 9.37 -20.22
N ILE A 45 -0.08 9.30 -18.92
CA ILE A 45 -0.95 8.73 -17.88
C ILE A 45 -1.15 9.81 -16.81
N PRO A 46 -2.39 10.13 -16.41
CA PRO A 46 -2.65 11.06 -15.32
C PRO A 46 -1.95 10.65 -14.03
N ARG A 47 -1.44 11.61 -13.26
CA ARG A 47 -0.80 11.37 -11.96
C ARG A 47 -1.82 11.15 -10.85
N PHE A 48 -2.08 9.90 -10.46
CA PHE A 48 -3.03 9.57 -9.38
C PHE A 48 -2.52 8.52 -8.39
N GLN A 49 -1.53 7.69 -8.75
CA GLN A 49 -1.02 6.59 -7.91
C GLN A 49 -0.73 7.01 -6.47
N LEU A 50 0.10 8.04 -6.27
CA LEU A 50 0.48 8.49 -4.92
C LEU A 50 -0.74 8.91 -4.09
N ARG A 51 -1.67 9.68 -4.68
CA ARG A 51 -2.88 10.12 -3.97
C ARG A 51 -3.78 8.94 -3.61
N HIS A 52 -3.86 7.94 -4.49
CA HIS A 52 -4.64 6.74 -4.23
C HIS A 52 -4.02 5.89 -3.11
N SER A 53 -2.70 5.68 -3.12
CA SER A 53 -2.00 4.95 -2.06
C SER A 53 -2.14 5.63 -0.70
N LEU A 54 -2.04 6.97 -0.65
CA LEU A 54 -2.23 7.73 0.60
C LEU A 54 -3.65 7.59 1.14
N LYS A 55 -4.68 7.71 0.28
CA LYS A 55 -6.08 7.51 0.69
C LYS A 55 -6.35 6.09 1.20
N MET A 56 -5.76 5.09 0.54
CA MET A 56 -5.86 3.71 0.99
C MET A 56 -5.23 3.55 2.37
N LEU A 57 -4.03 4.10 2.61
CA LEU A 57 -3.40 4.06 3.93
C LEU A 57 -4.21 4.81 5.00
N GLU A 58 -4.80 5.96 4.68
CA GLU A 58 -5.74 6.67 5.57
C GLU A 58 -6.93 5.78 5.97
N GLU A 59 -7.50 5.06 5.01
CA GLU A 59 -8.58 4.11 5.26
C GLU A 59 -8.11 2.95 6.15
N VAL A 60 -6.92 2.39 5.89
CA VAL A 60 -6.33 1.35 6.75
C VAL A 60 -6.16 1.86 8.18
N PHE A 61 -5.60 3.05 8.37
CA PHE A 61 -5.37 3.62 9.71
C PHE A 61 -6.66 3.99 10.45
N SER A 62 -7.77 4.17 9.73
CA SER A 62 -9.09 4.30 10.36
C SER A 62 -9.62 2.99 10.95
N GLN A 63 -9.13 1.84 10.46
CA GLN A 63 -9.57 0.50 10.87
C GLN A 63 -8.64 -0.14 11.91
N VAL A 64 -7.33 0.14 11.84
CA VAL A 64 -6.33 -0.49 12.71
C VAL A 64 -5.38 0.54 13.31
N ARG A 65 -4.97 0.31 14.56
CA ARG A 65 -3.92 1.10 15.20
C ARG A 65 -2.55 0.53 14.89
N ALA A 66 -2.01 0.92 13.75
CA ALA A 66 -0.67 0.56 13.32
C ALA A 66 0.38 1.58 13.81
N ASP A 67 1.48 1.09 14.36
CA ASP A 67 2.64 1.90 14.71
C ASP A 67 3.71 1.87 13.59
N ARG A 68 3.54 0.98 12.61
CA ARG A 68 4.51 0.72 11.53
C ARG A 68 3.81 0.44 10.20
N VAL A 69 4.43 0.89 9.12
CA VAL A 69 4.10 0.50 7.74
C VAL A 69 5.30 -0.23 7.18
N VAL A 70 5.09 -1.42 6.65
CA VAL A 70 6.11 -2.28 6.05
C VAL A 70 5.80 -2.42 4.57
N PHE A 71 6.69 -1.91 3.72
CA PHE A 71 6.65 -2.15 2.28
C PHE A 71 7.45 -3.42 1.98
N ALA A 72 6.75 -4.51 1.71
CA ALA A 72 7.32 -5.85 1.51
C ALA A 72 7.71 -6.14 0.05
N GLY A 73 7.84 -5.10 -0.78
CA GLY A 73 8.17 -5.18 -2.20
C GLY A 73 8.02 -3.82 -2.86
N ASP A 74 8.47 -3.72 -4.11
CA ASP A 74 8.51 -2.56 -5.00
C ASP A 74 7.64 -1.35 -4.62
N LEU A 75 8.23 -0.44 -3.85
CA LEU A 75 7.58 0.82 -3.47
C LEU A 75 7.55 1.81 -4.63
N LYS A 76 8.65 1.92 -5.38
CA LYS A 76 8.86 2.92 -6.44
C LYS A 76 9.37 2.23 -7.69
N HIS A 77 9.00 2.77 -8.86
CA HIS A 77 9.37 2.18 -10.14
C HIS A 77 10.76 2.59 -10.64
N LEU A 78 11.20 3.84 -10.40
CA LEU A 78 12.49 4.36 -10.84
C LEU A 78 13.28 4.90 -9.64
N PHE A 79 14.55 4.54 -9.51
CA PHE A 79 15.49 5.15 -8.55
C PHE A 79 16.25 6.31 -9.20
#